data_AF-A0A1A8L7Q7-F1
#
_entry.id   AF-A0A1A8L7Q7-F1
#
_cell.length_a   1.000
_cell.length_b   1.000
_cell.length_c   1.000
_cell.angle_alpha   90.00
_cell.angle_beta   90.00
_cell.angle_gamma   90.00
#
_symmetry.space_group_name_H-M   'P 1'
#
loop_
_entity.id
_entity.type
_entity.pdbx_description
1 polymer ?
#
loop_
_entity_poly.entity_id
_entity_poly.type
_entity_poly.pdbx_seq_one_letter_code
_entity_poly.pdbx_strand_id
1 'polypeptide(L)'
;MRRHALVCLFLQLTFELCSCTNIQLPYGSTVKLPCFSSESYFSGENIIWKFNGQNLTQSLSSARAVDNGQHISISPVTAASEGEYVCLTQVNDIELTRGFNLSVLSLHSTITVTSGTNVHLPCHIPSSSVVSSNALWFKDTGDSKRTQLNLEGDPTDEKKVDLLYPMDHDQSIIIRQAFTDDSGVYSCESAEGERLHTINLIVEDSAPPLLSCKALKEVLDLCKEEESRTAEPILRESMTEFSMRLYSHFKDEHPRNNLLFSPVSINGILSHLLLGADGETRKALERAMCLPHDFHCVHSQMRKQRERMSFSLQMASQIYYNSQMNLSDAFTNLSIQYYEAEPMKLLKTSEENTKLINDWVANKTKNKIPKLLEQVSPSTQLMLLNAVSFSGEWKFQFNDEPKKGNFIKLNRDRVKVPLLYHSKYLATMMYVVEMKAQVAKFSLT
;
A
#
# COMPACT_ATOMS: atom_id res chain seq x y z
N MET A 1 -56.89 28.65 -14.10
CA MET A 1 -55.48 29.08 -13.86
C MET A 1 -55.15 28.74 -12.42
N ARG A 2 -54.13 27.99 -12.01
CA ARG A 2 -52.82 27.62 -12.57
C ARG A 2 -52.58 26.12 -12.32
N ARG A 3 -52.18 25.40 -13.37
CA ARG A 3 -51.55 24.07 -13.27
C ARG A 3 -50.14 24.26 -12.74
N HIS A 4 -49.77 23.60 -11.66
CA HIS A 4 -48.35 23.36 -11.35
C HIS A 4 -48.06 21.92 -11.75
N ALA A 5 -47.46 21.77 -12.93
CA ALA A 5 -46.91 20.52 -13.39
C ALA A 5 -45.70 20.20 -12.50
N LEU A 6 -45.84 19.16 -11.68
CA LEU A 6 -44.69 18.51 -11.06
C LEU A 6 -43.99 17.76 -12.19
N VAL A 7 -42.97 18.37 -12.77
CA VAL A 7 -42.07 17.70 -13.71
C VAL A 7 -41.27 16.70 -12.87
N CYS A 8 -41.76 15.47 -12.78
CA CYS A 8 -40.98 14.31 -12.39
C CYS A 8 -39.91 14.10 -13.47
N LEU A 9 -38.77 14.75 -13.30
CA LEU A 9 -37.52 14.35 -13.95
C LEU A 9 -37.13 13.01 -13.33
N PHE A 10 -37.67 11.93 -13.90
CA PHE A 10 -37.06 10.62 -13.83
C PHE A 10 -35.69 10.76 -14.51
N LEU A 11 -34.68 11.14 -13.73
CA LEU A 11 -33.32 10.73 -14.03
C LEU A 11 -33.35 9.20 -13.94
N GLN A 12 -33.57 8.55 -15.09
CA GLN A 12 -33.00 7.24 -15.34
C GLN A 12 -31.49 7.42 -15.19
N LEU A 13 -31.02 7.33 -13.95
CA LEU A 13 -29.72 6.74 -13.66
C LEU A 13 -29.83 5.32 -14.22
N THR A 14 -29.54 5.18 -15.51
CA THR A 14 -28.87 3.98 -15.99
C THR A 14 -27.62 3.90 -15.14
N PHE A 15 -27.73 3.19 -14.01
CA PHE A 15 -26.60 2.45 -13.49
C PHE A 15 -26.16 1.58 -14.65
N GLU A 16 -25.25 2.07 -15.47
CA GLU A 16 -24.22 1.18 -16.00
C GLU A 16 -23.62 0.58 -14.74
N LEU A 17 -24.08 -0.64 -14.41
CA LEU A 17 -23.35 -1.58 -13.60
C LEU A 17 -22.00 -1.68 -14.31
N CYS A 18 -21.06 -0.83 -13.90
CA CYS A 18 -19.70 -0.84 -14.40
C CYS A 18 -19.06 -2.08 -13.79
N SER A 19 -19.40 -3.23 -14.36
CA SER A 19 -18.91 -4.56 -14.03
C SER A 19 -17.59 -4.83 -14.76
N CYS A 20 -16.81 -3.81 -15.08
CA CYS A 20 -15.52 -3.95 -15.75
C CYS A 20 -14.41 -3.61 -14.77
N THR A 21 -13.74 -4.64 -14.26
CA THR A 21 -12.54 -4.51 -13.44
C THR A 21 -11.32 -4.40 -14.36
N ASN A 22 -10.62 -3.26 -14.38
CA ASN A 22 -9.33 -3.15 -15.07
C ASN A 22 -8.24 -3.81 -14.21
N ILE A 23 -7.48 -4.75 -14.78
CA ILE A 23 -6.43 -5.50 -14.08
C ILE A 23 -5.13 -5.37 -14.88
N GLN A 24 -4.08 -4.89 -14.24
CA GLN A 24 -2.74 -4.87 -14.82
C GLN A 24 -1.96 -6.10 -14.35
N LEU A 25 -1.39 -6.86 -15.27
CA LEU A 25 -0.69 -8.10 -14.96
C LEU A 25 0.73 -8.10 -15.54
N PRO A 26 1.75 -8.56 -14.80
CA PRO A 26 3.09 -8.77 -15.32
C PRO A 26 3.10 -9.86 -16.41
N TYR A 27 3.97 -9.72 -17.41
CA TYR A 27 4.25 -10.76 -18.40
C TYR A 27 4.74 -12.05 -17.70
N GLY A 28 4.30 -13.22 -18.16
CA GLY A 28 4.65 -14.53 -17.60
C GLY A 28 3.90 -14.92 -16.33
N SER A 29 3.18 -13.98 -15.68
CA SER A 29 2.42 -14.28 -14.46
C SER A 29 1.27 -15.27 -14.69
N THR A 30 0.72 -15.82 -13.60
CA THR A 30 -0.51 -16.62 -13.64
C THR A 30 -1.60 -15.89 -12.87
N VAL A 31 -2.75 -15.68 -13.50
CA VAL A 31 -3.91 -15.06 -12.85
C VAL A 31 -5.10 -16.01 -12.86
N LYS A 32 -5.91 -15.97 -11.81
CA LYS A 32 -7.17 -16.69 -11.71
C LYS A 32 -8.29 -15.69 -11.43
N LEU A 33 -9.16 -15.46 -12.41
CA LEU A 33 -10.26 -14.50 -12.31
C LEU A 33 -11.55 -15.22 -11.91
N PRO A 34 -12.23 -14.77 -10.84
CA PRO A 34 -13.49 -15.37 -10.41
C PRO A 34 -14.67 -14.80 -11.19
N CYS A 35 -15.60 -15.64 -11.63
CA CYS A 35 -16.86 -15.17 -12.19
C CYS A 35 -17.77 -14.61 -11.07
N PHE A 36 -18.44 -15.47 -10.31
CA PHE A 36 -19.23 -15.10 -9.13
C PHE A 36 -18.96 -16.13 -8.01
N SER A 37 -18.32 -15.71 -6.91
CA SER A 37 -18.00 -16.59 -5.79
C SER A 37 -18.71 -16.14 -4.51
N SER A 38 -19.85 -16.76 -4.22
CA SER A 38 -20.29 -17.12 -2.87
C SER A 38 -21.60 -17.91 -2.99
N GLU A 39 -21.69 -19.00 -2.25
CA GLU A 39 -22.82 -19.94 -2.17
C GLU A 39 -24.20 -19.26 -2.23
N SER A 40 -24.74 -19.20 -3.43
CA SER A 40 -26.17 -19.11 -3.67
C SER A 40 -26.47 -20.20 -4.69
N TYR A 41 -27.22 -21.22 -4.29
CA TYR A 41 -28.15 -22.06 -5.07
C TYR A 41 -27.84 -22.46 -6.54
N PHE A 42 -26.61 -22.33 -7.06
CA PHE A 42 -26.31 -22.54 -8.47
C PHE A 42 -25.37 -23.72 -8.63
N SER A 43 -25.97 -24.90 -8.64
CA SER A 43 -25.33 -26.11 -9.15
C SER A 43 -25.10 -25.94 -10.65
N GLY A 44 -23.91 -25.45 -11.03
CA GLY A 44 -23.21 -25.82 -12.26
C GLY A 44 -23.93 -25.75 -13.61
N GLU A 45 -24.93 -24.89 -13.80
CA GLU A 45 -25.61 -24.78 -15.10
C GLU A 45 -25.27 -23.47 -15.82
N ASN A 46 -24.56 -23.63 -16.94
CA ASN A 46 -24.25 -22.70 -18.02
C ASN A 46 -23.48 -21.40 -17.64
N ILE A 47 -22.26 -21.53 -17.10
CA ILE A 47 -21.29 -20.42 -17.13
C ILE A 47 -20.55 -20.44 -18.48
N ILE A 48 -20.62 -19.32 -19.22
CA ILE A 48 -19.92 -19.14 -20.50
C ILE A 48 -18.89 -18.02 -20.34
N TRP A 49 -17.63 -18.31 -20.64
CA TRP A 49 -16.59 -17.30 -20.73
C TRP A 49 -16.40 -16.83 -22.18
N LYS A 50 -16.28 -15.52 -22.35
CA LYS A 50 -15.91 -14.87 -23.60
C LYS A 50 -14.61 -14.09 -23.45
N PHE A 51 -13.75 -14.15 -24.45
CA PHE A 51 -12.59 -13.28 -24.59
C PHE A 51 -12.78 -12.42 -25.84
N ASN A 52 -12.73 -11.09 -25.69
CA ASN A 52 -12.99 -10.12 -26.75
C ASN A 52 -14.27 -10.45 -27.55
N GLY A 53 -15.33 -10.85 -26.84
CA GLY A 53 -16.63 -11.20 -27.42
C GLY A 53 -16.75 -12.61 -28.02
N GLN A 54 -15.68 -13.42 -28.08
CA GLN A 54 -15.72 -14.80 -28.59
C GLN A 54 -15.77 -15.83 -27.46
N ASN A 55 -16.60 -16.87 -27.60
CA ASN A 55 -16.66 -17.95 -26.61
C ASN A 55 -15.30 -18.65 -26.49
N LEU A 56 -14.85 -18.86 -25.26
CA LEU A 56 -13.64 -19.63 -24.95
C LEU A 56 -13.90 -21.13 -25.11
N THR A 57 -14.15 -21.57 -26.35
CA THR A 57 -14.17 -22.97 -26.77
C THR A 57 -12.82 -23.31 -27.39
N GLN A 58 -11.87 -23.71 -26.54
CA GLN A 58 -10.58 -24.35 -26.89
C GLN A 58 -9.58 -23.62 -27.81
N SER A 59 -9.59 -22.28 -27.94
CA SER A 59 -8.61 -21.59 -28.82
C SER A 59 -7.92 -20.36 -28.22
N LEU A 60 -7.39 -20.46 -27.00
CA LEU A 60 -6.23 -19.70 -26.54
C LEU A 60 -5.42 -20.63 -25.62
N SER A 61 -4.15 -20.89 -25.94
CA SER A 61 -3.33 -21.88 -25.24
C SER A 61 -3.10 -21.56 -23.76
N SER A 62 -3.17 -20.28 -23.37
CA SER A 62 -2.91 -19.79 -22.00
C SER A 62 -4.15 -19.62 -21.11
N ALA A 63 -5.34 -19.40 -21.66
CA ALA A 63 -6.56 -19.11 -20.88
C ALA A 63 -7.51 -20.33 -20.83
N ARG A 64 -7.80 -20.83 -19.62
CA ARG A 64 -8.61 -22.04 -19.39
C ARG A 64 -9.65 -21.82 -18.30
N ALA A 65 -10.89 -22.19 -18.58
CA ALA A 65 -11.93 -22.27 -17.56
C ALA A 65 -11.60 -23.41 -16.57
N VAL A 66 -11.62 -23.12 -15.27
CA VAL A 66 -11.34 -24.06 -14.18
C VAL A 66 -12.46 -24.02 -13.14
N ASP A 67 -12.52 -25.02 -12.25
CA ASP A 67 -13.56 -25.16 -11.22
C ASP A 67 -14.99 -25.16 -11.81
N ASN A 68 -15.28 -26.06 -12.76
CA ASN A 68 -16.55 -26.13 -13.49
C ASN A 68 -16.98 -24.80 -14.17
N GLY A 69 -16.02 -23.97 -14.57
CA GLY A 69 -16.28 -22.69 -15.25
C GLY A 69 -16.46 -21.51 -14.31
N GLN A 70 -16.40 -21.72 -12.99
CA GLN A 70 -16.53 -20.62 -12.01
C GLN A 70 -15.34 -19.66 -12.02
N HIS A 71 -14.18 -20.11 -12.50
CA HIS A 71 -12.99 -19.29 -12.65
C HIS A 71 -12.40 -19.45 -14.05
N ILE A 72 -11.66 -18.44 -14.49
CA ILE A 72 -10.74 -18.55 -15.62
C ILE A 72 -9.31 -18.39 -15.13
N SER A 73 -8.45 -19.34 -15.48
CA SER A 73 -7.03 -19.31 -15.21
C SER A 73 -6.28 -18.94 -16.48
N ILE A 74 -5.44 -17.91 -16.43
CA ILE A 74 -4.61 -17.47 -17.54
C ILE A 74 -3.15 -17.68 -17.12
N SER A 75 -2.46 -18.60 -17.79
CA SER A 75 -1.08 -19.00 -17.49
C SER A 75 -0.39 -19.57 -18.74
N PRO A 76 0.79 -19.04 -19.16
CA PRO A 76 1.35 -17.76 -18.73
C PRO A 76 0.57 -16.57 -19.32
N VAL A 77 0.53 -15.44 -18.61
CA VAL A 77 0.00 -14.17 -19.13
C VAL A 77 0.99 -13.61 -20.16
N THR A 78 0.55 -13.48 -21.41
CA THR A 78 1.36 -12.92 -22.51
C THR A 78 0.69 -11.68 -23.11
N ALA A 79 1.36 -10.95 -24.01
CA ALA A 79 0.72 -9.85 -24.74
C ALA A 79 -0.57 -10.28 -25.48
N ALA A 80 -0.67 -11.54 -25.90
CA ALA A 80 -1.89 -12.08 -26.52
C ALA A 80 -3.03 -12.34 -25.51
N SER A 81 -2.74 -12.27 -24.21
CA SER A 81 -3.72 -12.41 -23.13
C SER A 81 -4.38 -11.07 -22.77
N GLU A 82 -3.93 -9.95 -23.34
CA GLU A 82 -4.51 -8.62 -23.18
C GLU A 82 -5.88 -8.53 -23.86
N GLY A 83 -6.85 -7.96 -23.17
CA GLY A 83 -8.21 -7.78 -23.67
C GLY A 83 -9.29 -8.03 -22.62
N GLU A 84 -10.52 -8.10 -23.11
CA GLU A 84 -11.72 -8.21 -22.29
C GLU A 84 -12.12 -9.67 -22.07
N TYR A 85 -12.26 -10.06 -20.80
CA TYR A 85 -12.77 -11.36 -20.38
C TYR A 85 -14.13 -11.16 -19.72
N VAL A 86 -15.17 -11.76 -20.28
CA VAL A 86 -16.54 -11.65 -19.76
C VAL A 86 -17.04 -13.03 -19.39
N CYS A 87 -17.52 -13.20 -18.17
CA CYS A 87 -18.29 -14.39 -17.80
C CYS A 87 -19.79 -14.07 -17.82
N LEU A 88 -20.58 -15.04 -18.29
CA LEU A 88 -22.02 -14.95 -18.50
C LEU A 88 -22.68 -16.14 -17.82
N THR A 89 -23.78 -15.92 -17.11
CA THR A 89 -24.62 -16.99 -16.54
C THR A 89 -26.07 -16.54 -16.47
N GLN A 90 -27.02 -17.48 -16.54
CA GLN A 90 -28.45 -17.19 -16.54
C GLN A 90 -29.12 -17.79 -15.30
N VAL A 91 -29.83 -16.97 -14.52
CA VAL A 91 -30.53 -17.37 -13.30
C VAL A 91 -31.95 -16.81 -13.30
N ASN A 92 -32.97 -17.67 -13.21
CA ASN A 92 -34.39 -17.27 -13.13
C ASN A 92 -34.77 -16.21 -14.20
N ASP A 93 -34.43 -16.46 -15.47
CA ASP A 93 -34.63 -15.56 -16.62
C ASP A 93 -33.86 -14.21 -16.58
N ILE A 94 -32.86 -14.08 -15.70
CA ILE A 94 -31.97 -12.92 -15.62
C ILE A 94 -30.56 -13.32 -16.07
N GLU A 95 -30.01 -12.61 -17.06
CA GLU A 95 -28.62 -12.77 -17.50
C GLU A 95 -27.69 -11.94 -16.60
N LEU A 96 -26.71 -12.60 -15.98
CA LEU A 96 -25.69 -12.01 -15.14
C LEU A 96 -24.36 -12.01 -15.89
N THR A 97 -23.72 -10.84 -15.96
CA THR A 97 -22.45 -10.66 -16.68
C THR A 97 -21.41 -10.01 -15.77
N ARG A 98 -20.15 -10.46 -15.87
CA ARG A 98 -19.01 -9.82 -15.20
C ARG A 98 -17.83 -9.74 -16.14
N GLY A 99 -17.28 -8.53 -16.28
CA GLY A 99 -16.16 -8.22 -17.17
C GLY A 99 -14.87 -7.93 -16.42
N PHE A 100 -13.77 -8.34 -17.04
CA PHE A 100 -12.41 -8.01 -16.66
C PHE A 100 -11.70 -7.48 -17.89
N ASN A 101 -11.08 -6.32 -17.79
CA ASN A 101 -10.24 -5.81 -18.85
C ASN A 101 -8.79 -5.93 -18.39
N LEU A 102 -8.04 -6.82 -19.04
CA LEU A 102 -6.67 -7.14 -18.68
C LEU A 102 -5.73 -6.35 -19.57
N SER A 103 -4.78 -5.63 -18.97
CA SER A 103 -3.66 -5.00 -19.66
C SER A 103 -2.35 -5.62 -19.18
N VAL A 104 -1.43 -5.93 -20.08
CA VAL A 104 -0.16 -6.58 -19.72
C VAL A 104 0.94 -5.54 -19.62
N LEU A 105 1.63 -5.49 -18.47
CA LEU A 105 2.77 -4.60 -18.27
C LEU A 105 3.90 -5.00 -19.23
N SER A 106 4.37 -4.04 -20.01
CA SER A 106 5.31 -4.25 -21.11
C SER A 106 6.74 -4.53 -20.64
N LEU A 107 7.45 -5.37 -21.42
CA LEU A 107 8.77 -5.97 -21.19
C LEU A 107 9.98 -5.00 -21.20
N HIS A 108 9.76 -3.69 -21.08
CA HIS A 108 10.81 -2.67 -21.20
C HIS A 108 10.68 -1.61 -20.10
N SER A 109 11.69 -1.50 -19.23
CA SER A 109 11.76 -0.46 -18.19
C SER A 109 13.04 0.37 -18.32
N THR A 110 12.97 1.67 -18.05
CA THR A 110 14.16 2.52 -17.93
C THR A 110 14.47 2.76 -16.46
N ILE A 111 15.71 2.51 -16.04
CA ILE A 111 16.19 2.78 -14.69
C ILE A 111 17.23 3.88 -14.79
N THR A 112 17.03 4.99 -14.09
CA THR A 112 17.99 6.09 -14.01
C THR A 112 18.58 6.13 -12.61
N VAL A 113 19.91 6.15 -12.51
CA VAL A 113 20.66 6.15 -11.26
C VAL A 113 21.86 7.06 -11.36
N THR A 114 22.49 7.34 -10.23
CA THR A 114 23.67 8.21 -10.21
C THR A 114 24.95 7.42 -10.04
N SER A 115 26.01 7.97 -10.61
CA SER A 115 27.36 7.40 -10.60
C SER A 115 27.80 7.08 -9.16
N GLY A 116 28.34 5.88 -8.95
CA GLY A 116 28.75 5.34 -7.65
C GLY A 116 27.65 4.61 -6.85
N THR A 117 26.41 4.51 -7.34
CA THR A 117 25.33 3.79 -6.63
C THR A 117 25.28 2.30 -6.94
N ASN A 118 24.77 1.50 -6.01
CA ASN A 118 24.45 0.10 -6.28
C ASN A 118 23.07 0.03 -6.93
N VAL A 119 22.98 -0.66 -8.08
CA VAL A 119 21.80 -0.72 -8.93
C VAL A 119 21.27 -2.14 -8.95
N HIS A 120 19.98 -2.30 -8.74
CA HIS A 120 19.32 -3.60 -8.86
C HIS A 120 18.55 -3.66 -10.17
N LEU A 121 18.84 -4.67 -10.99
CA LEU A 121 18.14 -4.90 -12.24
C LEU A 121 17.17 -6.07 -12.02
N PRO A 122 15.84 -5.81 -11.96
CA PRO A 122 14.88 -6.84 -11.65
C PRO A 122 14.73 -7.86 -12.78
N CYS A 123 14.62 -9.14 -12.42
CA CYS A 123 14.18 -10.18 -13.32
C CYS A 123 13.49 -11.28 -12.55
N HIS A 124 12.44 -11.86 -13.14
CA HIS A 124 11.67 -12.92 -12.50
C HIS A 124 11.38 -14.04 -13.49
N ILE A 125 11.69 -15.28 -13.11
CA ILE A 125 11.29 -16.49 -13.82
C ILE A 125 9.85 -16.82 -13.40
N PRO A 126 8.90 -16.94 -14.35
CA PRO A 126 7.51 -17.30 -14.07
C PRO A 126 7.37 -18.48 -13.10
N SER A 127 6.48 -18.36 -12.12
CA SER A 127 6.24 -19.42 -11.11
C SER A 127 5.67 -20.72 -11.71
N SER A 128 5.25 -20.73 -12.98
CA SER A 128 4.84 -21.93 -13.73
C SER A 128 6.01 -22.76 -14.25
N SER A 129 7.24 -22.21 -14.24
CA SER A 129 8.46 -22.88 -14.69
C SER A 129 9.25 -23.44 -13.52
N VAL A 130 9.76 -24.67 -13.62
CA VAL A 130 10.69 -25.22 -12.61
C VAL A 130 12.05 -24.54 -12.82
N VAL A 131 12.59 -23.89 -11.77
CA VAL A 131 13.91 -23.25 -11.84
C VAL A 131 14.99 -24.35 -11.80
N SER A 132 15.34 -24.88 -12.98
CA SER A 132 16.44 -25.84 -13.13
C SER A 132 17.81 -25.18 -13.28
N SER A 133 17.83 -23.88 -13.56
CA SER A 133 19.03 -23.08 -13.83
C SER A 133 18.73 -21.59 -13.70
N ASN A 134 19.76 -20.80 -13.38
CA ASN A 134 19.66 -19.35 -13.29
C ASN A 134 19.35 -18.71 -14.66
N ALA A 135 18.74 -17.52 -14.62
CA ALA A 135 18.55 -16.70 -15.81
C ALA A 135 19.90 -16.16 -16.32
N LEU A 136 19.97 -15.99 -17.63
CA LEU A 136 21.12 -15.45 -18.34
C LEU A 136 20.93 -13.94 -18.54
N TRP A 137 21.92 -13.16 -18.16
CA TRP A 137 21.92 -11.71 -18.35
C TRP A 137 22.86 -11.30 -19.47
N PHE A 138 22.41 -10.34 -20.28
CA PHE A 138 23.19 -9.78 -21.38
C PHE A 138 23.16 -8.26 -21.33
N LYS A 139 24.27 -7.62 -21.71
CA LYS A 139 24.39 -6.19 -21.93
C LYS A 139 24.63 -5.92 -23.41
N ASP A 140 23.82 -5.04 -24.00
CA ASP A 140 24.00 -4.54 -25.35
C ASP A 140 24.95 -3.35 -25.32
N THR A 141 26.10 -3.50 -25.97
CA THR A 141 27.01 -2.39 -26.24
C THR A 141 26.69 -1.85 -27.64
N GLY A 142 26.56 -0.53 -27.79
CA GLY A 142 25.94 0.17 -28.93
C GLY A 142 26.38 -0.19 -30.36
N ASP A 143 27.39 -1.04 -30.54
CA ASP A 143 27.85 -1.61 -31.81
C ASP A 143 27.12 -2.89 -32.23
N SER A 144 25.88 -3.12 -31.77
CA SER A 144 25.13 -4.38 -31.96
C SER A 144 25.83 -5.62 -31.38
N LYS A 145 26.77 -5.42 -30.44
CA LYS A 145 27.54 -6.49 -29.82
C LYS A 145 26.94 -6.80 -28.44
N ARG A 146 26.28 -7.95 -28.38
CA ARG A 146 25.63 -8.49 -27.18
C ARG A 146 26.65 -9.27 -26.35
N THR A 147 26.86 -8.88 -25.10
CA THR A 147 27.81 -9.54 -24.19
C THR A 147 27.07 -10.20 -23.04
N GLN A 148 27.26 -11.51 -22.85
CA GLN A 148 26.73 -12.21 -21.68
C GLN A 148 27.51 -11.82 -20.42
N LEU A 149 26.79 -11.51 -19.34
CA LEU A 149 27.40 -11.19 -18.05
C LEU A 149 27.85 -12.48 -17.37
N ASN A 150 29.10 -12.50 -16.87
CA ASN A 150 29.62 -13.64 -16.14
C ASN A 150 29.22 -13.57 -14.66
N LEU A 151 28.16 -14.29 -14.30
CA LEU A 151 27.63 -14.34 -12.94
C LEU A 151 28.17 -15.53 -12.13
N GLU A 152 28.88 -16.48 -12.75
CA GLU A 152 29.44 -17.64 -12.05
C GLU A 152 30.83 -17.33 -11.47
N GLY A 153 31.03 -17.53 -10.17
CA GLY A 153 32.35 -17.44 -9.52
C GLY A 153 32.29 -17.58 -8.00
N ASP A 154 33.47 -17.58 -7.39
CA ASP A 154 33.68 -17.92 -5.98
C ASP A 154 32.94 -16.92 -5.05
N PRO A 155 32.07 -17.37 -4.12
CA PRO A 155 31.28 -16.51 -3.23
C PRO A 155 32.11 -15.61 -2.28
N THR A 156 33.44 -15.72 -2.25
CA THR A 156 34.32 -14.90 -1.41
C THR A 156 34.79 -13.60 -2.05
N ASP A 157 34.59 -13.39 -3.35
CA ASP A 157 34.98 -12.15 -4.06
C ASP A 157 33.77 -11.26 -4.33
N GLU A 158 33.78 -10.02 -3.82
CA GLU A 158 32.76 -9.02 -4.15
C GLU A 158 32.88 -8.58 -5.62
N LYS A 159 32.11 -9.22 -6.50
CA LYS A 159 32.06 -8.88 -7.93
C LYS A 159 31.30 -7.58 -8.17
N LYS A 160 31.74 -6.88 -9.23
CA LYS A 160 31.08 -5.68 -9.79
C LYS A 160 29.62 -5.95 -10.18
N VAL A 161 29.33 -7.12 -10.74
CA VAL A 161 27.97 -7.56 -11.07
C VAL A 161 27.75 -8.95 -10.47
N ASP A 162 26.62 -9.15 -9.79
CA ASP A 162 26.34 -10.40 -9.09
C ASP A 162 24.84 -10.75 -9.08
N LEU A 163 24.51 -12.04 -8.97
CA LEU A 163 23.15 -12.55 -8.86
C LEU A 163 22.69 -12.55 -7.40
N LEU A 164 21.55 -11.94 -7.10
CA LEU A 164 21.10 -11.76 -5.71
C LEU A 164 20.54 -13.05 -5.10
N TYR A 165 19.82 -13.84 -5.90
CA TYR A 165 19.13 -15.04 -5.44
C TYR A 165 19.35 -16.22 -6.40
N PRO A 166 20.52 -16.89 -6.32
CA PRO A 166 20.79 -18.07 -7.13
C PRO A 166 19.74 -19.17 -6.91
N MET A 167 19.28 -19.78 -8.00
CA MET A 167 18.29 -20.86 -8.06
C MET A 167 16.90 -20.49 -7.49
N ASP A 168 16.57 -19.20 -7.44
CA ASP A 168 15.24 -18.70 -7.05
C ASP A 168 14.40 -18.28 -8.27
N HIS A 169 13.10 -18.03 -8.10
CA HIS A 169 12.29 -17.39 -9.13
C HIS A 169 12.68 -15.92 -9.33
N ASP A 170 13.15 -15.24 -8.29
CA ASP A 170 13.79 -13.93 -8.42
C ASP A 170 15.22 -14.09 -8.96
N GLN A 171 15.47 -13.58 -10.15
CA GLN A 171 16.76 -13.65 -10.84
C GLN A 171 17.39 -12.27 -11.02
N SER A 172 17.08 -11.37 -10.09
CA SER A 172 17.60 -10.00 -10.09
C SER A 172 19.12 -9.97 -9.86
N ILE A 173 19.79 -9.08 -10.60
CA ILE A 173 21.22 -8.84 -10.43
C ILE A 173 21.48 -7.49 -9.76
N ILE A 174 22.63 -7.36 -9.12
CA ILE A 174 23.16 -6.10 -8.59
C ILE A 174 24.37 -5.66 -9.38
N ILE A 175 24.42 -4.40 -9.78
CA ILE A 175 25.61 -3.72 -10.30
C ILE A 175 26.12 -2.81 -9.18
N ARG A 176 27.29 -3.12 -8.62
CA ARG A 176 27.88 -2.35 -7.52
C ARG A 176 28.62 -1.13 -8.05
N GLN A 177 28.48 0.01 -7.38
CA GLN A 177 29.15 1.27 -7.75
C GLN A 177 29.02 1.61 -9.25
N ALA A 178 27.82 1.65 -9.81
CA ALA A 178 27.61 1.85 -11.24
C ALA A 178 28.17 3.19 -11.73
N PHE A 179 28.88 3.21 -12.86
CA PHE A 179 29.42 4.42 -13.50
C PHE A 179 28.77 4.66 -14.88
N THR A 180 29.04 5.79 -15.53
CA THR A 180 28.48 6.14 -16.85
C THR A 180 28.66 5.03 -17.90
N ASP A 181 29.79 4.34 -17.88
CA ASP A 181 30.08 3.17 -18.75
C ASP A 181 29.17 1.95 -18.49
N ASP A 182 28.55 1.88 -17.30
CA ASP A 182 27.58 0.83 -16.96
C ASP A 182 26.21 1.07 -17.61
N SER A 183 25.96 2.27 -18.17
CA SER A 183 24.74 2.57 -18.93
C SER A 183 24.59 1.65 -20.15
N GLY A 184 23.35 1.35 -20.52
CA GLY A 184 23.04 0.51 -21.68
C GLY A 184 21.80 -0.34 -21.48
N VAL A 185 21.51 -1.15 -22.49
CA VAL A 185 20.35 -2.06 -22.46
C VAL A 185 20.77 -3.41 -21.92
N TYR A 186 20.11 -3.84 -20.85
CA TYR A 186 20.28 -5.13 -20.21
C TYR A 186 19.07 -6.02 -20.54
N SER A 187 19.32 -7.27 -20.90
CA SER A 187 18.27 -8.26 -21.14
C SER A 187 18.46 -9.47 -20.22
N CYS A 188 17.40 -9.83 -19.52
CA CYS A 188 17.31 -11.06 -18.75
C CYS A 188 16.57 -12.12 -19.57
N GLU A 189 17.15 -13.31 -19.69
CA GLU A 189 16.57 -14.42 -20.44
C GLU A 189 16.56 -15.70 -19.62
N SER A 190 15.55 -16.55 -19.82
CA SER A 190 15.53 -17.90 -19.26
C SER A 190 16.66 -18.74 -19.86
N ALA A 191 16.98 -19.87 -19.24
CA ALA A 191 17.97 -20.81 -19.76
C ALA A 191 17.56 -21.41 -21.12
N GLU A 192 16.27 -21.42 -21.42
CA GLU A 192 15.69 -21.84 -22.70
C GLU A 192 15.71 -20.73 -23.76
N GLY A 193 16.19 -19.53 -23.42
CA GLY A 193 16.32 -18.40 -24.34
C GLY A 193 15.07 -17.52 -24.46
N GLU A 194 14.09 -17.65 -23.56
CA GLU A 194 12.94 -16.75 -23.51
C GLU A 194 13.36 -15.42 -22.87
N ARG A 195 13.04 -14.28 -23.50
CA ARG A 195 13.36 -12.97 -22.93
C ARG A 195 12.36 -12.58 -21.86
N LEU A 196 12.82 -12.57 -20.61
CA LEU A 196 12.02 -12.33 -19.42
C LEU A 196 11.83 -10.83 -19.14
N HIS A 197 12.89 -10.03 -19.36
CA HIS A 197 12.82 -8.58 -19.11
C HIS A 197 13.92 -7.81 -19.85
N THR A 198 13.62 -6.59 -20.29
CA THR A 198 14.61 -5.67 -20.90
C THR A 198 14.66 -4.35 -20.13
N ILE A 199 15.85 -3.91 -19.75
CA ILE A 199 16.07 -2.72 -18.94
C ILE A 199 17.02 -1.77 -19.65
N ASN A 200 16.63 -0.52 -19.85
CA ASN A 200 17.56 0.54 -20.23
C ASN A 200 18.10 1.22 -18.97
N LEU A 201 19.37 0.98 -18.63
CA LEU A 201 20.03 1.63 -17.50
C LEU A 201 20.71 2.92 -17.96
N ILE A 202 20.41 4.02 -17.29
CA ILE A 202 21.04 5.33 -17.48
C ILE A 202 21.75 5.70 -16.18
N VAL A 203 23.07 5.85 -16.23
CA VAL A 203 23.88 6.29 -15.08
C VAL A 203 24.33 7.73 -15.31
N GLU A 204 23.92 8.63 -14.42
CA GLU A 204 24.24 10.06 -14.50
C GLU A 204 25.46 10.40 -13.61
N ASP A 205 26.44 11.14 -14.14
CA ASP A 205 27.69 11.51 -13.43
C ASP A 205 27.48 12.50 -12.28
N SER A 206 26.33 13.16 -12.23
CA SER A 206 25.91 13.93 -11.08
C SER A 206 25.15 13.03 -10.12
N ALA A 207 25.63 12.86 -8.88
CA ALA A 207 24.73 12.62 -7.75
C ALA A 207 23.54 13.58 -7.92
N PRO A 208 22.28 13.15 -7.67
CA PRO A 208 21.20 14.11 -7.68
C PRO A 208 21.65 15.14 -6.64
N PRO A 209 21.71 16.43 -6.98
CA PRO A 209 22.07 17.41 -5.97
C PRO A 209 21.14 17.13 -4.80
N LEU A 210 21.72 16.87 -3.60
CA LEU A 210 20.98 16.79 -2.32
C LEU A 210 19.82 17.73 -2.48
N LEU A 211 18.59 17.18 -2.58
CA LEU A 211 17.48 17.94 -3.14
C LEU A 211 17.43 19.25 -2.36
N SER A 212 17.81 20.35 -3.02
CA SER A 212 17.91 21.60 -2.31
C SER A 212 16.54 21.84 -1.70
N CYS A 213 16.47 22.43 -0.51
CA CYS A 213 15.18 22.69 0.15
C CYS A 213 14.18 23.42 -0.78
N LYS A 214 14.69 24.14 -1.80
CA LYS A 214 13.92 24.75 -2.88
C LYS A 214 13.37 23.72 -3.88
N ALA A 215 14.19 22.78 -4.34
CA ALA A 215 13.78 21.69 -5.24
C ALA A 215 12.77 20.74 -4.57
N LEU A 216 12.94 20.43 -3.28
CA LEU A 216 11.96 19.63 -2.52
C LEU A 216 10.59 20.32 -2.50
N LYS A 217 10.56 21.65 -2.31
CA LYS A 217 9.32 22.42 -2.35
C LYS A 217 8.65 22.36 -3.72
N GLU A 218 9.43 22.49 -4.80
CA GLU A 218 8.94 22.41 -6.19
C GLU A 218 8.35 21.02 -6.49
N VAL A 219 9.01 19.93 -6.08
CA VAL A 219 8.50 18.55 -6.23
C VAL A 219 7.21 18.33 -5.44
N LEU A 220 7.13 18.85 -4.21
CA LEU A 220 5.91 18.74 -3.39
C LEU A 220 4.76 19.59 -3.93
N ASP A 221 5.06 20.67 -4.63
CA ASP A 221 4.05 21.52 -5.26
C ASP A 221 3.41 20.85 -6.50
N LEU A 222 4.08 19.89 -7.17
CA LEU A 222 3.50 19.09 -8.27
C LEU A 222 2.35 18.18 -7.82
N CYS A 223 2.32 17.79 -6.54
CA CYS A 223 1.28 16.94 -5.96
C CYS A 223 -0.06 17.66 -5.71
N LYS A 224 -0.22 18.89 -6.19
CA LYS A 224 -1.38 19.73 -5.88
C LYS A 224 -2.58 19.52 -6.80
N GLU A 225 -2.44 19.18 -8.10
CA GLU A 225 -3.60 19.25 -9.01
C GLU A 225 -3.82 18.10 -10.03
N GLU A 226 -2.83 17.28 -10.45
CA GLU A 226 -3.08 16.29 -11.54
C GLU A 226 -2.85 14.78 -11.21
N GLU A 227 -2.07 14.40 -10.19
CA GLU A 227 -1.86 12.97 -9.81
C GLU A 227 -2.79 12.46 -8.69
N SER A 228 -3.80 13.25 -8.29
CA SER A 228 -4.63 12.94 -7.11
C SER A 228 -5.46 11.64 -7.24
N ARG A 229 -5.62 11.05 -8.42
CA ARG A 229 -6.42 9.82 -8.61
C ARG A 229 -5.70 8.54 -8.19
N THR A 230 -4.37 8.49 -8.27
CA THR A 230 -3.57 7.30 -7.92
C THR A 230 -2.97 7.41 -6.52
N ALA A 231 -2.61 8.63 -6.09
CA ALA A 231 -1.94 8.85 -4.82
C ALA A 231 -2.79 8.53 -3.56
N GLU A 232 -4.09 8.82 -3.56
CA GLU A 232 -4.98 8.46 -2.44
C GLU A 232 -5.13 6.93 -2.28
N PRO A 233 -5.44 6.16 -3.34
CA PRO A 233 -5.44 4.70 -3.27
C PRO A 233 -4.12 4.11 -2.77
N ILE A 234 -2.97 4.60 -3.28
CA ILE A 234 -1.63 4.16 -2.86
C ILE A 234 -1.43 4.37 -1.36
N LEU A 235 -1.72 5.57 -0.84
CA LEU A 235 -1.58 5.85 0.59
C LEU A 235 -2.50 4.95 1.42
N ARG A 236 -3.75 4.74 0.97
CA ARG A 236 -4.73 3.91 1.67
C ARG A 236 -4.29 2.45 1.77
N GLU A 237 -3.77 1.89 0.69
CA GLU A 237 -3.24 0.53 0.66
C GLU A 237 -2.01 0.40 1.56
N SER A 238 -1.04 1.30 1.41
CA SER A 238 0.17 1.36 2.25
C SER A 238 -0.17 1.44 3.74
N MET A 239 -1.13 2.31 4.10
CA MET A 239 -1.58 2.46 5.48
C MET A 239 -2.32 1.22 6.00
N THR A 240 -3.05 0.51 5.14
CA THR A 240 -3.70 -0.75 5.52
C THR A 240 -2.65 -1.83 5.80
N GLU A 241 -1.67 -1.98 4.92
CA GLU A 241 -0.57 -2.94 5.09
C GLU A 241 0.26 -2.61 6.35
N PHE A 242 0.64 -1.35 6.54
CA PHE A 242 1.31 -0.89 7.76
C PHE A 242 0.51 -1.23 9.02
N SER A 243 -0.82 -1.00 9.00
CA SER A 243 -1.70 -1.30 10.13
C SER A 243 -1.70 -2.78 10.48
N MET A 244 -1.74 -3.65 9.47
CA MET A 244 -1.74 -5.10 9.64
C MET A 244 -0.38 -5.61 10.15
N ARG A 245 0.73 -5.09 9.62
CA ARG A 245 2.08 -5.41 10.11
C ARG A 245 2.27 -5.01 11.57
N LEU A 246 1.86 -3.80 11.93
CA LEU A 246 1.96 -3.30 13.30
C LEU A 246 1.05 -4.09 14.26
N TYR A 247 -0.16 -4.43 13.83
CA TYR A 247 -1.04 -5.33 14.58
C TYR A 247 -0.42 -6.70 14.82
N SER A 248 0.15 -7.32 13.78
CA SER A 248 0.80 -8.63 13.91
C SER A 248 1.95 -8.57 14.91
N HIS A 249 2.80 -7.55 14.82
CA HIS A 249 3.91 -7.36 15.73
C HIS A 249 3.46 -7.21 17.18
N PHE A 250 2.49 -6.32 17.46
CA PHE A 250 1.98 -6.15 18.83
C PHE A 250 1.23 -7.37 19.36
N LYS A 251 0.51 -8.09 18.51
CA LYS A 251 -0.14 -9.35 18.86
C LYS A 251 0.89 -10.38 19.34
N ASP A 252 2.03 -10.46 18.67
CA ASP A 252 3.06 -11.44 18.99
C ASP A 252 3.83 -11.06 20.26
N GLU A 253 4.08 -9.76 20.48
CA GLU A 253 4.69 -9.26 21.72
C GLU A 253 3.76 -9.36 22.94
N HIS A 254 2.45 -9.17 22.74
CA HIS A 254 1.46 -9.10 23.83
C HIS A 254 0.27 -10.06 23.61
N PRO A 255 0.50 -11.39 23.54
CA PRO A 255 -0.45 -12.37 23.02
C PRO A 255 -1.73 -12.56 23.84
N ARG A 256 -1.79 -12.02 25.06
CA ARG A 256 -2.92 -12.19 25.99
C ARG A 256 -3.51 -10.88 26.51
N ASN A 257 -3.05 -9.75 25.98
CA ASN A 257 -3.50 -8.43 26.43
C ASN A 257 -4.42 -7.79 25.38
N ASN A 258 -5.26 -6.86 25.85
CA ASN A 258 -6.00 -5.99 24.95
C ASN A 258 -5.02 -5.01 24.28
N LEU A 259 -5.13 -4.88 22.96
CA LEU A 259 -4.32 -3.95 22.17
C LEU A 259 -5.18 -2.77 21.72
N LEU A 260 -4.69 -1.56 21.95
CA LEU A 260 -5.30 -0.33 21.45
C LEU A 260 -4.20 0.61 20.97
N PHE A 261 -4.21 0.91 19.67
CA PHE A 261 -3.27 1.82 19.03
C PHE A 261 -3.91 2.43 17.78
N SER A 262 -3.31 3.50 17.25
CA SER A 262 -3.79 4.19 16.04
C SER A 262 -2.71 4.17 14.96
N PRO A 263 -2.80 3.25 13.98
CA PRO A 263 -1.85 3.17 12.88
C PRO A 263 -1.74 4.47 12.10
N VAL A 264 -2.87 5.14 11.85
CA VAL A 264 -2.89 6.40 11.08
C VAL A 264 -2.14 7.52 11.78
N SER A 265 -2.18 7.55 13.11
CA SER A 265 -1.51 8.54 13.93
C SER A 265 0.01 8.32 13.96
N ILE A 266 0.43 7.04 14.04
CA ILE A 266 1.84 6.63 13.93
C ILE A 266 2.39 6.91 12.53
N ASN A 267 1.66 6.55 11.48
CA ASN A 267 2.00 6.93 10.10
C ASN A 267 2.10 8.45 9.95
N GLY A 268 1.22 9.21 10.61
CA GLY A 268 1.27 10.67 10.65
C GLY A 268 2.61 11.23 11.09
N ILE A 269 3.11 10.77 12.23
CA ILE A 269 4.39 11.26 12.77
C ILE A 269 5.60 10.71 12.00
N LEU A 270 5.54 9.47 11.48
CA LEU A 270 6.59 8.91 10.64
C LEU A 270 6.67 9.62 9.28
N SER A 271 5.53 9.96 8.68
CA SER A 271 5.45 10.78 7.47
C SER A 271 5.96 12.21 7.73
N HIS A 272 5.75 12.75 8.94
CA HIS A 272 6.33 14.04 9.32
C HIS A 272 7.85 13.95 9.43
N LEU A 273 8.40 12.88 9.99
CA LEU A 273 9.84 12.65 9.98
C LEU A 273 10.39 12.45 8.56
N LEU A 274 9.66 11.72 7.70
CA LEU A 274 10.02 11.46 6.30
C LEU A 274 10.23 12.76 5.50
N LEU A 275 9.51 13.83 5.84
CA LEU A 275 9.63 15.13 5.20
C LEU A 275 11.06 15.71 5.28
N GLY A 276 11.80 15.39 6.35
CA GLY A 276 13.19 15.84 6.56
C GLY A 276 14.21 14.72 6.35
N ALA A 277 13.79 13.54 5.89
CA ALA A 277 14.66 12.39 5.69
C ALA A 277 15.15 12.32 4.23
N ASP A 278 16.40 11.90 4.06
CA ASP A 278 17.02 11.67 2.76
C ASP A 278 17.83 10.36 2.76
N GLY A 279 18.23 9.89 1.58
CA GLY A 279 19.07 8.70 1.39
C GLY A 279 18.51 7.44 2.06
N GLU A 280 19.36 6.75 2.81
CA GLU A 280 18.99 5.48 3.47
C GLU A 280 17.91 5.63 4.55
N THR A 281 17.88 6.77 5.26
CA THR A 281 16.83 7.06 6.25
C THR A 281 15.48 7.20 5.59
N ARG A 282 15.42 7.91 4.44
CA ARG A 282 14.19 8.04 3.64
C ARG A 282 13.68 6.67 3.20
N LYS A 283 14.56 5.86 2.59
CA LYS A 283 14.22 4.50 2.13
C LYS A 283 13.76 3.58 3.27
N ALA A 284 14.37 3.69 4.45
CA ALA A 284 13.96 2.90 5.61
C ALA A 284 12.55 3.30 6.10
N LEU A 285 12.25 4.60 6.13
CA LEU A 285 10.92 5.10 6.50
C LEU A 285 9.86 4.74 5.47
N GLU A 286 10.13 4.90 4.17
CA GLU A 286 9.20 4.50 3.09
C GLU A 286 8.87 3.01 3.19
N ARG A 287 9.89 2.13 3.35
CA ARG A 287 9.69 0.69 3.56
C ARG A 287 8.89 0.38 4.83
N ALA A 288 9.20 1.05 5.94
CA ALA A 288 8.49 0.83 7.20
C ALA A 288 7.01 1.21 7.09
N MET A 289 6.70 2.33 6.43
CA MET A 289 5.33 2.80 6.17
C MET A 289 4.65 2.10 4.98
N CYS A 290 5.33 1.12 4.36
CA CYS A 290 4.87 0.37 3.20
C CYS A 290 4.52 1.24 1.99
N LEU A 291 5.21 2.39 1.84
CA LEU A 291 5.06 3.27 0.70
C LEU A 291 5.90 2.80 -0.50
N PRO A 292 5.47 3.10 -1.74
CA PRO A 292 6.36 3.04 -2.89
C PRO A 292 7.57 3.96 -2.70
N HIS A 293 8.70 3.58 -3.30
CA HIS A 293 9.88 4.43 -3.30
C HIS A 293 9.58 5.77 -4.00
N ASP A 294 10.12 6.85 -3.45
CA ASP A 294 9.97 8.21 -3.99
C ASP A 294 8.51 8.67 -4.13
N PHE A 295 7.64 8.18 -3.25
CA PHE A 295 6.25 8.63 -3.19
C PHE A 295 6.15 10.04 -2.57
N HIS A 296 6.46 11.06 -3.37
CA HIS A 296 6.52 12.46 -2.94
C HIS A 296 5.15 13.02 -2.48
N CYS A 297 4.04 12.49 -3.00
CA CYS A 297 2.71 12.97 -2.67
C CYS A 297 2.18 12.51 -1.30
N VAL A 298 2.94 11.71 -0.55
CA VAL A 298 2.59 11.25 0.80
C VAL A 298 2.15 12.40 1.71
N HIS A 299 2.88 13.52 1.72
CA HIS A 299 2.63 14.63 2.65
C HIS A 299 1.29 15.33 2.37
N SER A 300 0.99 15.56 1.09
CA SER A 300 -0.29 16.13 0.64
C SER A 300 -1.45 15.20 0.96
N GLN A 301 -1.30 13.90 0.70
CA GLN A 301 -2.34 12.92 0.97
C GLN A 301 -2.56 12.69 2.48
N MET A 302 -1.50 12.68 3.28
CA MET A 302 -1.61 12.61 4.75
C MET A 302 -2.32 13.83 5.34
N ARG A 303 -2.08 15.02 4.78
CA ARG A 303 -2.84 16.23 5.13
C ARG A 303 -4.34 16.05 4.82
N LYS A 304 -4.69 15.68 3.58
CA LYS A 304 -6.09 15.45 3.18
C LYS A 304 -6.77 14.40 4.06
N GLN A 305 -6.06 13.31 4.37
CA GLN A 305 -6.55 12.25 5.24
C GLN A 305 -6.82 12.77 6.66
N ARG A 306 -5.90 13.55 7.25
CA ARG A 306 -6.11 14.20 8.56
C ARG A 306 -7.33 15.11 8.54
N GLU A 307 -7.44 15.99 7.56
CA GLU A 307 -8.55 16.93 7.41
C GLU A 307 -9.90 16.17 7.34
N ARG A 308 -9.97 15.09 6.55
CA ARG A 308 -11.15 14.23 6.42
C ARG A 308 -11.57 13.56 7.74
N MET A 309 -10.63 13.24 8.62
CA MET A 309 -10.92 12.58 9.90
C MET A 309 -11.07 13.55 11.07
N SER A 310 -10.78 14.85 10.88
CA SER A 310 -10.67 15.84 11.95
C SER A 310 -11.90 15.95 12.86
N PHE A 311 -13.10 15.67 12.34
CA PHE A 311 -14.33 15.70 13.13
C PHE A 311 -14.38 14.61 14.21
N SER A 312 -14.02 13.37 13.86
CA SER A 312 -14.14 12.21 14.76
C SER A 312 -12.82 11.76 15.37
N LEU A 313 -11.69 12.16 14.79
CA LEU A 313 -10.35 11.77 15.24
C LEU A 313 -9.49 13.02 15.44
N GLN A 314 -9.25 13.33 16.71
CA GLN A 314 -8.32 14.38 17.11
C GLN A 314 -6.94 13.76 17.22
N MET A 315 -6.06 14.10 16.28
CA MET A 315 -4.66 13.66 16.28
C MET A 315 -3.76 14.86 16.57
N ALA A 316 -2.79 14.66 17.45
CA ALA A 316 -1.74 15.61 17.73
C ALA A 316 -0.40 14.91 17.60
N SER A 317 0.41 15.39 16.67
CA SER A 317 1.77 14.94 16.45
C SER A 317 2.72 16.09 16.73
N GLN A 318 3.87 15.80 17.32
CA GLN A 318 4.88 16.79 17.61
C GLN A 318 6.28 16.22 17.53
N ILE A 319 7.17 17.00 16.92
CA ILE A 319 8.61 16.75 16.93
C ILE A 319 9.23 17.70 17.96
N TYR A 320 9.91 17.14 18.95
CA TYR A 320 10.78 17.89 19.84
C TYR A 320 12.24 17.63 19.47
N TYR A 321 13.07 18.67 19.47
CA TYR A 321 14.47 18.57 19.06
C TYR A 321 15.40 19.31 20.00
N ASN A 322 16.67 18.90 20.04
CA ASN A 322 17.67 19.53 20.88
C ASN A 322 17.85 21.02 20.50
N SER A 323 17.86 21.91 21.48
CA SER A 323 17.96 23.36 21.24
C SER A 323 19.23 23.82 20.54
N GLN A 324 20.27 22.99 20.48
CA GLN A 324 21.51 23.24 19.76
C GLN A 324 21.42 22.93 18.25
N MET A 325 20.37 22.24 17.79
CA MET A 325 20.15 21.98 16.37
C MET A 325 19.52 23.20 15.69
N ASN A 326 20.01 23.51 14.49
CA ASN A 326 19.41 24.51 13.62
C ASN A 326 18.60 23.80 12.53
N LEU A 327 17.27 23.83 12.66
CA LEU A 327 16.39 23.31 11.63
C LEU A 327 16.35 24.29 10.46
N SER A 328 16.29 23.76 9.22
CA SER A 328 16.09 24.59 8.04
C SER A 328 14.70 25.23 8.05
N ASP A 329 14.58 26.47 7.59
CA ASP A 329 13.29 27.16 7.46
C ASP A 329 12.32 26.39 6.55
N ALA A 330 12.83 25.71 5.53
CA ALA A 330 12.02 24.90 4.64
C ALA A 330 11.34 23.74 5.38
N PHE A 331 12.09 22.96 6.16
CA PHE A 331 11.52 21.88 6.98
C PHE A 331 10.47 22.42 7.95
N THR A 332 10.75 23.53 8.64
CA THR A 332 9.80 24.15 9.59
C THR A 332 8.51 24.61 8.88
N ASN A 333 8.64 25.31 7.74
CA ASN A 333 7.49 25.80 6.98
C ASN A 333 6.65 24.66 6.40
N LEU A 334 7.29 23.63 5.83
CA LEU A 334 6.60 22.46 5.29
C LEU A 334 5.94 21.62 6.39
N SER A 335 6.56 21.57 7.58
CA SER A 335 5.97 20.93 8.77
C SER A 335 4.66 21.59 9.16
N ILE A 336 4.62 22.92 9.20
CA ILE A 336 3.40 23.68 9.47
C ILE A 336 2.38 23.46 8.34
N GLN A 337 2.80 23.57 7.08
CA GLN A 337 1.92 23.48 5.92
C GLN A 337 1.21 22.13 5.78
N TYR A 338 1.93 21.02 6.00
CA TYR A 338 1.39 19.67 5.78
C TYR A 338 0.87 19.03 7.07
N TYR A 339 1.43 19.36 8.23
CA TYR A 339 1.13 18.69 9.50
C TYR A 339 0.51 19.58 10.57
N GLU A 340 0.38 20.89 10.34
CA GLU A 340 -0.08 21.86 11.36
C GLU A 340 0.74 21.77 12.66
N ALA A 341 2.00 21.36 12.54
CA ALA A 341 2.89 21.08 13.65
C ALA A 341 4.24 21.72 13.40
N GLU A 342 4.55 22.79 14.14
CA GLU A 342 5.88 23.38 14.17
C GLU A 342 6.77 22.58 15.13
N PRO A 343 7.94 22.05 14.69
CA PRO A 343 8.88 21.39 15.59
C PRO A 343 9.27 22.31 16.76
N MET A 344 9.34 21.76 17.98
CA MET A 344 9.60 22.53 19.20
C MET A 344 10.96 22.19 19.81
N LYS A 345 11.66 23.21 20.32
CA LYS A 345 12.92 23.01 21.03
C LYS A 345 12.68 22.37 22.39
N LEU A 346 13.54 21.41 22.73
CA LEU A 346 13.72 20.97 24.11
C LEU A 346 14.42 22.07 24.91
N LEU A 347 14.03 22.15 26.17
CA LEU A 347 14.59 22.98 27.21
C LEU A 347 15.88 22.34 27.77
N LYS A 348 16.51 23.03 28.72
CA LYS A 348 17.85 22.69 29.19
C LYS A 348 17.83 21.52 30.17
N THR A 349 16.80 21.41 31.00
CA THR A 349 16.76 20.43 32.09
C THR A 349 15.75 19.32 31.84
N SER A 350 15.95 18.20 32.53
CA SER A 350 15.07 17.03 32.43
C SER A 350 13.66 17.33 32.94
N GLU A 351 13.56 18.07 34.05
CA GLU A 351 12.30 18.45 34.68
C GLU A 351 11.47 19.37 33.77
N GLU A 352 12.10 20.41 33.23
CA GLU A 352 11.46 21.33 32.29
C GLU A 352 10.94 20.61 31.04
N ASN A 353 11.75 19.72 30.44
CA ASN A 353 11.35 18.94 29.27
C ASN A 353 10.18 17.99 29.56
N THR A 354 10.23 17.31 30.71
CA THR A 354 9.19 16.38 31.13
C THR A 354 7.87 17.12 31.34
N LYS A 355 7.92 18.28 32.01
CA LYS A 355 6.74 19.12 32.21
C LYS A 355 6.20 19.66 30.89
N LEU A 356 7.07 20.22 30.04
CA LEU A 356 6.70 20.73 28.71
C LEU A 356 5.92 19.70 27.88
N ILE A 357 6.44 18.47 27.83
CA ILE A 357 5.83 17.40 27.05
C ILE A 357 4.52 16.92 27.67
N ASN A 358 4.48 16.68 28.98
CA ASN A 358 3.25 16.22 29.65
C ASN A 358 2.13 17.28 29.59
N ASP A 359 2.45 18.56 29.76
CA ASP A 359 1.50 19.66 29.63
C ASP A 359 0.93 19.73 28.20
N TRP A 360 1.78 19.52 27.18
CA TRP A 360 1.35 19.46 25.78
C TRP A 360 0.42 18.25 25.52
N VAL A 361 0.79 17.05 25.98
CA VAL A 361 -0.04 15.84 25.82
C VAL A 361 -1.38 15.99 26.55
N ALA A 362 -1.37 16.50 27.77
CA ALA A 362 -2.57 16.72 28.56
C ALA A 362 -3.51 17.69 27.84
N ASN A 363 -3.00 18.82 27.34
CA ASN A 363 -3.79 19.78 26.58
C ASN A 363 -4.39 19.14 25.30
N LYS A 364 -3.56 18.47 24.49
CA LYS A 364 -4.00 17.85 23.22
C LYS A 364 -4.98 16.70 23.40
N THR A 365 -4.94 16.02 24.54
CA THR A 365 -5.86 14.91 24.88
C THR A 365 -7.06 15.35 25.71
N LYS A 366 -7.28 16.66 25.91
CA LYS A 366 -8.32 17.21 26.80
C LYS A 366 -8.25 16.60 28.21
N ASN A 367 -7.03 16.49 28.75
CA ASN A 367 -6.66 15.90 30.02
C ASN A 367 -6.97 14.40 30.18
N LYS A 368 -7.25 13.66 29.09
CA LYS A 368 -7.41 12.20 29.17
C LYS A 368 -6.08 11.47 29.43
N ILE A 369 -4.96 12.06 29.01
CA ILE A 369 -3.60 11.55 29.26
C ILE A 369 -2.82 12.66 29.97
N PRO A 370 -2.97 12.80 31.30
CA PRO A 370 -2.34 13.91 32.05
C PRO A 370 -0.82 13.74 32.20
N LYS A 371 -0.32 12.50 32.13
CA LYS A 371 1.11 12.18 32.22
C LYS A 371 1.42 11.02 31.28
N LEU A 372 2.28 11.28 30.30
CA LEU A 372 2.76 10.28 29.34
C LEU A 372 4.16 9.77 29.71
N LEU A 373 5.05 10.69 30.11
CA LEU A 373 6.45 10.39 30.39
C LEU A 373 6.79 10.68 31.85
N GLU A 374 7.59 9.80 32.45
CA GLU A 374 8.17 10.00 33.79
C GLU A 374 9.35 10.97 33.76
N GLN A 375 10.20 10.87 32.73
CA GLN A 375 11.39 11.69 32.60
C GLN A 375 11.80 11.84 31.12
N VAL A 376 12.33 13.00 30.76
CA VAL A 376 12.93 13.28 29.46
C VAL A 376 14.39 13.67 29.66
N SER A 377 15.32 12.92 29.06
CA SER A 377 16.76 13.19 29.23
C SER A 377 17.16 14.52 28.57
N PRO A 378 18.02 15.35 29.20
CA PRO A 378 18.62 16.52 28.56
C PRO A 378 19.47 16.18 27.33
N SER A 379 19.99 14.95 27.24
CA SER A 379 20.77 14.48 26.09
C SER A 379 19.93 14.08 24.87
N THR A 380 18.60 14.12 24.98
CA THR A 380 17.67 13.79 23.89
C THR A 380 17.93 14.69 22.68
N GLN A 381 18.18 14.08 21.53
CA GLN A 381 18.45 14.79 20.28
C GLN A 381 17.17 15.11 19.51
N LEU A 382 16.30 14.11 19.39
CA LEU A 382 15.02 14.19 18.70
C LEU A 382 14.02 13.30 19.43
N MET A 383 12.79 13.75 19.57
CA MET A 383 11.69 12.98 20.15
C MET A 383 10.43 13.19 19.32
N LEU A 384 9.82 12.07 18.93
CA LEU A 384 8.58 12.03 18.20
C LEU A 384 7.46 11.71 19.19
N LEU A 385 6.45 12.56 19.25
CA LEU A 385 5.30 12.36 20.12
C LEU A 385 4.03 12.37 19.31
N ASN A 386 3.15 11.43 19.65
CA ASN A 386 1.87 11.30 19.03
C ASN A 386 0.80 11.01 20.10
N ALA A 387 -0.31 11.73 20.01
CA ALA A 387 -1.46 11.57 20.87
C ALA A 387 -2.72 11.58 20.02
N VAL A 388 -3.66 10.70 20.33
CA VAL A 388 -4.90 10.55 19.56
C VAL A 388 -6.09 10.36 20.47
N SER A 389 -7.19 11.03 20.15
CA SER A 389 -8.49 10.82 20.77
C SER A 389 -9.54 10.64 19.69
N PHE A 390 -10.22 9.50 19.73
CA PHE A 390 -11.38 9.23 18.90
C PHE A 390 -12.67 9.60 19.65
N SER A 391 -13.61 10.21 18.94
CA SER A 391 -14.95 10.53 19.40
C SER A 391 -15.90 10.35 18.23
N GLY A 392 -16.84 9.42 18.35
CA GLY A 392 -17.84 9.17 17.33
C GLY A 392 -19.17 8.82 17.97
N GLU A 393 -20.25 9.13 17.27
CA GLU A 393 -21.59 8.78 17.69
C GLU A 393 -22.13 7.68 16.77
N TRP A 394 -22.86 6.74 17.35
CA TRP A 394 -23.49 5.67 16.57
C TRP A 394 -24.62 6.25 15.71
N LYS A 395 -24.73 5.80 14.46
CA LYS A 395 -25.82 6.23 13.56
C LYS A 395 -27.20 5.88 14.11
N PHE A 396 -27.29 4.75 14.81
CA PHE A 396 -28.48 4.37 15.56
C PHE A 396 -28.10 4.26 17.04
N GLN A 397 -28.86 4.93 17.91
CA GLN A 397 -28.59 4.91 19.34
C GLN A 397 -28.93 3.55 19.95
N PHE A 398 -28.14 3.14 20.94
CA PHE A 398 -28.46 1.98 21.77
C PHE A 398 -29.40 2.38 22.89
N ASN A 399 -30.06 1.41 23.52
CA ASN A 399 -30.89 1.68 24.69
C ASN A 399 -30.02 2.22 25.84
N ASP A 400 -30.53 3.23 26.57
CA ASP A 400 -29.81 3.94 27.63
C ASP A 400 -29.42 3.05 28.83
N GLU A 401 -30.11 1.93 29.03
CA GLU A 401 -29.83 0.98 30.10
C GLU A 401 -29.02 -0.22 29.60
N PRO A 402 -27.68 -0.22 29.77
CA PRO A 402 -26.86 -1.36 29.38
C PRO A 402 -27.19 -2.57 30.26
N LYS A 403 -27.37 -3.72 29.61
CA LYS A 403 -27.67 -4.98 30.31
C LYS A 403 -26.37 -5.69 30.68
N LYS A 404 -26.31 -6.32 31.85
CA LYS A 404 -25.18 -7.20 32.18
C LYS A 404 -25.29 -8.51 31.41
N GLY A 405 -24.27 -8.82 30.63
CA GLY A 405 -24.15 -10.08 29.91
C GLY A 405 -22.85 -10.81 30.24
N ASN A 406 -22.74 -12.05 29.77
CA ASN A 406 -21.54 -12.84 29.99
C ASN A 406 -20.58 -12.70 28.81
N PHE A 407 -19.29 -12.48 29.10
CA PHE A 407 -18.20 -12.48 28.14
C PHE A 407 -17.23 -13.61 28.46
N ILE A 408 -16.77 -14.34 27.45
CA ILE A 408 -15.80 -15.43 27.60
C ILE A 408 -14.43 -14.87 27.20
N LYS A 409 -13.51 -14.82 28.17
CA LYS A 409 -12.13 -14.36 27.93
C LYS A 409 -11.35 -15.41 27.13
N LEU A 410 -10.19 -15.01 26.61
CA LEU A 410 -9.29 -15.92 25.88
C LEU A 410 -8.87 -17.15 26.72
N ASN A 411 -8.72 -16.98 28.03
CA ASN A 411 -8.42 -18.07 28.97
C ASN A 411 -9.65 -18.92 29.36
N ARG A 412 -10.79 -18.73 28.67
CA ARG A 412 -12.09 -19.41 28.88
C ARG A 412 -12.85 -19.06 30.16
N ASP A 413 -12.31 -18.17 31.00
CA ASP A 413 -13.06 -17.66 32.13
C ASP A 413 -14.27 -16.85 31.65
N ARG A 414 -15.35 -16.94 32.42
CA ARG A 414 -16.58 -16.18 32.19
C ARG A 414 -16.63 -14.98 33.13
N VAL A 415 -16.81 -13.79 32.57
CA VAL A 415 -16.97 -12.54 33.34
C VAL A 415 -18.28 -11.84 32.94
N LYS A 416 -18.87 -11.08 33.87
CA LYS A 416 -20.05 -10.25 33.56
C LYS A 416 -19.59 -8.85 33.14
N VAL A 417 -20.05 -8.39 31.98
CA VAL A 417 -19.73 -7.06 31.43
C VAL A 417 -21.01 -6.30 31.03
N PRO A 418 -21.00 -4.97 31.05
CA PRO A 418 -22.07 -4.17 30.43
C PRO A 418 -22.11 -4.44 28.92
N LEU A 419 -23.31 -4.71 28.39
CA LEU A 419 -23.56 -4.87 26.96
C LEU A 419 -24.53 -3.79 26.49
N LEU A 420 -24.16 -3.14 25.39
CA LEU A 420 -25.08 -2.30 24.62
C LEU A 420 -26.10 -3.19 23.91
N TYR A 421 -27.38 -2.78 23.91
CA TYR A 421 -28.46 -3.56 23.33
C TYR A 421 -29.40 -2.69 22.51
N HIS A 422 -29.74 -3.16 21.31
CA HIS A 422 -30.77 -2.58 20.48
C HIS A 422 -31.38 -3.68 19.60
N SER A 423 -32.65 -4.02 19.82
CA SER A 423 -33.29 -5.21 19.23
C SER A 423 -33.49 -5.15 17.72
N LYS A 424 -33.51 -3.93 17.15
CA LYS A 424 -33.74 -3.69 15.72
C LYS A 424 -32.54 -2.98 15.07
N TYR A 425 -31.32 -3.21 15.56
CA TYR A 425 -30.14 -2.50 15.07
C TYR A 425 -29.85 -2.96 13.65
N LEU A 426 -29.80 -2.03 12.71
CA LEU A 426 -29.47 -2.33 11.31
C LEU A 426 -27.95 -2.26 11.14
N ALA A 427 -27.31 -3.43 11.15
CA ALA A 427 -25.88 -3.59 10.86
C ALA A 427 -25.70 -4.45 9.59
N THR A 428 -24.71 -4.09 8.77
CA THR A 428 -24.26 -4.96 7.69
C THR A 428 -23.41 -6.07 8.29
N MET A 429 -23.76 -7.33 8.05
CA MET A 429 -23.06 -8.49 8.59
C MET A 429 -22.78 -9.52 7.52
N MET A 430 -21.65 -10.22 7.64
CA MET A 430 -21.29 -11.36 6.80
C MET A 430 -20.44 -12.34 7.58
N TYR A 431 -20.43 -13.61 7.15
CA TYR A 431 -19.49 -14.61 7.64
C TYR A 431 -18.34 -14.76 6.66
N VAL A 432 -17.11 -14.70 7.16
CA VAL A 432 -15.89 -14.89 6.37
C VAL A 432 -15.32 -16.27 6.72
N VAL A 433 -15.42 -17.20 5.78
CA VAL A 433 -15.13 -18.63 5.98
C VAL A 433 -13.65 -18.85 6.28
N GLU A 434 -12.77 -18.17 5.55
CA GLU A 434 -11.32 -18.26 5.65
C GLU A 434 -10.84 -17.87 7.06
N MET A 435 -11.49 -16.88 7.66
CA MET A 435 -11.19 -16.41 9.03
C MET A 435 -12.00 -17.15 10.10
N LYS A 436 -12.98 -17.97 9.72
CA LYS A 436 -13.97 -18.58 10.61
C LYS A 436 -14.65 -17.54 11.52
N ALA A 437 -14.91 -16.35 10.98
CA ALA A 437 -15.31 -15.18 11.76
C ALA A 437 -16.56 -14.50 11.19
N GLN A 438 -17.39 -13.94 12.09
CA GLN A 438 -18.47 -13.02 11.72
C GLN A 438 -17.92 -11.59 11.69
N VAL A 439 -18.15 -10.88 10.59
CA VAL A 439 -17.79 -9.48 10.41
C VAL A 439 -19.07 -8.67 10.41
N ALA A 440 -19.15 -7.67 11.29
CA ALA A 440 -20.26 -6.75 11.39
C ALA A 440 -19.76 -5.30 11.31
N LYS A 441 -20.39 -4.49 10.46
CA LYS A 441 -20.12 -3.06 10.33
C LYS A 441 -21.22 -2.24 10.99
N PHE A 442 -20.82 -1.42 11.95
CA PHE A 442 -21.67 -0.46 12.64
C PHE A 442 -21.32 0.94 12.17
N SER A 443 -22.30 1.64 11.58
CA SER A 443 -22.09 2.99 11.06
C SER A 443 -22.09 4.03 12.18
N LEU A 444 -21.24 5.05 12.02
CA LEU A 444 -21.18 6.25 12.85
C LEU A 444 -21.81 7.43 12.09
N THR A 445 -22.22 8.47 12.83
CA THR A 445 -22.68 9.76 12.28
C THR A 445 -21.56 10.74 12.03
#